data_AF-A0A077M436-F1
#
_entry.id   AF-A0A077M436-F1
#
_cell.length_a   1.000
_cell.length_b   1.000
_cell.length_c   1.000
_cell.angle_alpha   90.00
_cell.angle_beta   90.00
_cell.angle_gamma   90.00
#
_symmetry.space_group_name_H-M   'P 1'
#
loop_
_entity.id
_entity.type
_entity.pdbx_description
1 polymer ?
#
loop_
_entity_poly.entity_id
_entity_poly.type
_entity_poly.pdbx_seq_one_letter_code
_entity_poly.pdbx_strand_id
1 'polypeptide(L)'
;MTSPPSLRQRTWMPLAVVAVGVLALSILFAGALGSLRDALFGTDAAPAPGDTTLLEIRKTAELRAATGSFSVPVYYGFDEDKGLLRKIVPDVIDENSGVAIYQGSIDALIDLKALQDRNITADKAAGTLTITVPTPALTTPKIDLTKSRIVAQQRGIGTRVGDFFASAPLEQRQALDQAAVQALQQAAAESGLQATARENGRDFLTALGHQLGFATVTIVYADEPGALP
;
A
#
# COMPACT_ATOMS: atom_id res chain seq x y z
N MET A 1 16.20 -94.70 -7.90
CA MET A 1 15.15 -94.07 -8.74
C MET A 1 14.76 -92.76 -8.06
N THR A 2 14.70 -91.60 -8.69
CA THR A 2 15.16 -91.19 -10.05
C THR A 2 15.26 -89.65 -10.07
N SER A 3 16.22 -89.08 -10.81
CA SER A 3 16.40 -87.63 -11.02
C SER A 3 15.67 -87.16 -12.31
N PRO A 4 15.86 -85.91 -12.81
CA PRO A 4 15.65 -84.56 -12.26
C PRO A 4 14.55 -83.87 -13.12
N PRO A 5 14.69 -82.70 -13.80
CA PRO A 5 15.19 -81.34 -13.49
C PRO A 5 13.97 -80.33 -13.45
N SER A 6 13.91 -79.06 -13.91
CA SER A 6 14.80 -78.05 -14.55
C SER A 6 14.24 -76.61 -14.44
N LEU A 7 15.12 -75.61 -14.38
CA LEU A 7 15.04 -74.24 -14.95
C LEU A 7 13.66 -73.59 -15.24
N ARG A 8 13.34 -72.46 -14.57
CA ARG A 8 12.55 -71.33 -15.16
C ARG A 8 12.96 -69.95 -14.64
N GLN A 9 14.18 -69.49 -14.95
CA GLN A 9 14.64 -68.12 -14.72
C GLN A 9 14.05 -67.11 -15.75
N ARG A 10 12.79 -67.28 -16.17
CA ARG A 10 12.24 -66.63 -17.39
C ARG A 10 10.71 -66.42 -17.36
N THR A 11 10.19 -65.88 -16.26
CA THR A 11 8.76 -65.51 -16.13
C THR A 11 8.51 -64.06 -15.69
N TRP A 12 9.51 -63.35 -15.15
CA TRP A 12 9.37 -61.93 -14.77
C TRP A 12 9.74 -60.95 -15.88
N MET A 13 10.51 -61.36 -16.90
CA MET A 13 10.80 -60.53 -18.08
C MET A 13 9.55 -59.95 -18.77
N PRO A 14 8.47 -60.71 -19.06
CA PRO A 14 7.26 -60.12 -19.66
C PRO A 14 6.61 -59.06 -18.75
N LEU A 15 6.60 -59.26 -17.43
CA LEU A 15 6.06 -58.29 -16.48
C LEU A 15 6.89 -57.00 -16.46
N ALA A 16 8.22 -57.12 -16.48
CA ALA A 16 9.13 -55.97 -16.55
C ALA A 16 9.00 -55.22 -17.88
N VAL A 17 8.88 -55.92 -19.02
CA VAL A 17 8.66 -55.31 -20.34
C VAL A 17 7.31 -54.61 -20.42
N VAL A 18 6.23 -55.20 -19.86
CA VAL A 18 4.93 -54.54 -19.76
C VAL A 18 5.00 -53.31 -18.85
N ALA A 19 5.65 -53.39 -17.69
CA ALA A 19 5.80 -52.25 -16.78
C ALA A 19 6.57 -51.09 -17.42
N VAL A 20 7.70 -51.37 -18.11
CA VAL A 20 8.46 -50.36 -18.86
C VAL A 20 7.66 -49.82 -20.05
N GLY A 21 6.91 -50.66 -20.75
CA GLY A 21 6.03 -50.24 -21.86
C GLY A 21 4.91 -49.31 -21.39
N VAL A 22 4.26 -49.62 -20.26
CA VAL A 22 3.27 -48.75 -19.62
C VAL A 22 3.91 -47.45 -19.16
N LEU A 23 5.07 -47.48 -18.50
CA LEU A 23 5.75 -46.26 -18.03
C LEU A 23 6.14 -45.35 -19.20
N ALA A 24 6.68 -45.92 -20.28
CA ALA A 24 7.00 -45.18 -21.51
C ALA A 24 5.74 -44.60 -22.17
N LEU A 25 4.64 -45.35 -22.23
CA LEU A 25 3.37 -44.87 -22.76
C LEU A 25 2.78 -43.74 -21.90
N SER A 26 2.88 -43.84 -20.57
CA SER A 26 2.47 -42.78 -19.64
C SER A 26 3.30 -41.51 -19.83
N ILE A 27 4.62 -41.62 -20.00
CA ILE A 27 5.50 -40.47 -20.27
C ILE A 27 5.15 -39.82 -21.62
N LEU A 28 4.89 -40.61 -22.65
CA LEU A 28 4.47 -40.12 -23.98
C LEU A 28 3.09 -39.43 -23.94
N PHE A 29 2.12 -39.98 -23.20
CA PHE A 29 0.78 -39.38 -23.09
C PHE A 29 0.68 -38.23 -22.08
N ALA A 30 1.63 -38.09 -21.14
CA ALA A 30 1.61 -37.00 -20.15
C ALA A 30 1.61 -35.62 -20.81
N GLY A 31 2.36 -35.44 -21.91
CA GLY A 31 2.36 -34.20 -22.68
C GLY A 31 1.00 -33.89 -23.34
N ALA A 32 0.36 -34.91 -23.93
CA ALA A 32 -0.96 -34.75 -24.56
C ALA A 32 -2.07 -34.48 -23.53
N LEU A 33 -2.01 -35.12 -22.37
CA LEU A 33 -2.89 -34.87 -21.23
C LEU A 33 -2.67 -33.46 -20.65
N GLY A 34 -1.41 -32.98 -20.60
CA GLY A 34 -1.08 -31.60 -20.26
C GLY A 34 -1.72 -30.60 -21.23
N SER A 35 -1.48 -30.75 -22.53
CA SER A 35 -2.07 -29.85 -23.54
C SER A 35 -3.60 -29.88 -23.57
N LEU A 36 -4.23 -31.03 -23.30
CA LEU A 36 -5.69 -31.10 -23.15
C LEU A 36 -6.17 -30.39 -21.89
N ARG A 37 -5.45 -30.52 -20.76
CA ARG A 37 -5.78 -29.81 -19.53
C ARG A 37 -5.70 -28.30 -19.74
N ASP A 38 -4.60 -27.82 -20.30
CA ASP A 38 -4.36 -26.39 -20.47
C ASP A 38 -5.28 -25.78 -21.54
N ALA A 39 -5.76 -26.57 -22.52
CA ALA A 39 -6.80 -26.17 -23.47
C ALA A 39 -8.24 -26.21 -22.91
N LEU A 40 -8.53 -27.06 -21.92
CA LEU A 40 -9.87 -27.20 -21.32
C LEU A 40 -10.10 -26.31 -20.10
N PHE A 41 -9.05 -26.03 -19.33
CA PHE A 41 -9.10 -25.23 -18.10
C PHE A 41 -8.44 -23.85 -18.24
N GLY A 42 -7.70 -23.63 -19.33
CA GLY A 42 -6.92 -22.42 -19.56
C GLY A 42 -5.61 -22.40 -18.78
N THR A 43 -4.63 -21.66 -19.31
CA THR A 43 -3.50 -21.17 -18.51
C THR A 43 -3.93 -19.90 -17.77
N ASP A 44 -3.58 -19.77 -16.48
CA ASP A 44 -3.71 -18.53 -15.71
C ASP A 44 -2.77 -17.44 -16.27
N ALA A 45 -3.15 -16.86 -17.40
CA ALA A 45 -2.47 -15.73 -18.01
C ALA A 45 -2.71 -14.48 -17.14
N ALA A 46 -1.73 -14.15 -16.30
CA ALA A 46 -1.74 -12.93 -15.50
C ALA A 46 -2.03 -11.70 -16.41
N PRO A 47 -2.94 -10.79 -16.03
CA PRO A 47 -3.33 -9.68 -16.89
C PRO A 47 -2.15 -8.83 -17.35
N ALA A 48 -1.86 -8.87 -18.66
CA ALA A 48 -0.86 -7.99 -19.25
C ALA A 48 -1.39 -6.54 -19.26
N PRO A 49 -0.61 -5.55 -18.82
CA PRO A 49 -1.00 -4.15 -18.96
C PRO A 49 -1.05 -3.79 -20.46
N GLY A 50 -2.15 -3.18 -20.89
CA GLY A 50 -2.29 -2.64 -22.24
C GLY A 50 -1.48 -1.36 -22.46
N ASP A 51 -1.43 -0.90 -23.71
CA ASP A 51 -0.64 0.27 -24.11
C ASP A 51 -0.96 1.53 -23.28
N THR A 52 0.08 2.12 -22.69
CA THR A 52 -0.06 3.22 -21.73
C THR A 52 -0.16 4.58 -22.43
N THR A 53 -1.38 5.08 -22.60
CA THR A 53 -1.62 6.47 -23.06
C THR A 53 -1.33 7.48 -21.95
N LEU A 54 -0.38 8.39 -22.19
CA LEU A 54 -0.12 9.53 -21.29
C LEU A 54 -1.27 10.54 -21.39
N LEU A 55 -2.10 10.63 -20.35
CA LEU A 55 -3.30 11.48 -20.35
C LEU A 55 -2.99 12.98 -20.24
N GLU A 56 -2.08 13.38 -19.35
CA GLU A 56 -1.80 14.78 -19.04
C GLU A 56 -0.41 14.95 -18.40
N ILE A 57 0.32 16.01 -18.75
CA ILE A 57 1.51 16.46 -18.01
C ILE A 57 1.15 17.71 -17.22
N ARG A 58 0.92 17.56 -15.91
CA ARG A 58 0.64 18.68 -15.02
C ARG A 58 1.94 19.36 -14.58
N LYS A 59 2.04 20.67 -14.80
CA LYS A 59 3.06 21.50 -14.15
C LYS A 59 2.70 21.68 -12.67
N THR A 60 3.45 21.07 -11.77
CA THR A 60 3.38 21.30 -10.32
C THR A 60 4.58 22.11 -9.82
N ALA A 61 4.38 22.87 -8.73
CA ALA A 61 5.44 23.53 -7.98
C ALA A 61 5.02 23.45 -6.50
N GLU A 62 5.32 22.31 -5.88
CA GLU A 62 4.86 21.96 -4.53
C GLU A 62 6.10 21.62 -3.69
N LEU A 63 6.27 22.31 -2.56
CA LEU A 63 7.34 22.01 -1.62
C LEU A 63 6.83 20.95 -0.63
N ARG A 64 7.31 19.71 -0.77
CA ARG A 64 7.16 18.68 0.27
C ARG A 64 8.06 19.04 1.44
N ALA A 65 7.49 19.74 2.41
CA ALA A 65 8.22 20.25 3.57
C ALA A 65 8.37 19.21 4.70
N ALA A 66 7.47 18.22 4.78
CA ALA A 66 7.62 17.07 5.68
C ALA A 66 6.88 15.83 5.16
N THR A 67 7.24 14.65 5.67
CA THR A 67 6.52 13.38 5.47
C THR A 67 6.45 12.63 6.79
N GLY A 68 5.24 12.29 7.25
CA GLY A 68 5.02 11.42 8.40
C GLY A 68 4.71 10.00 7.96
N SER A 69 5.21 9.00 8.71
CA SER A 69 4.86 7.59 8.54
C SER A 69 4.07 7.13 9.77
N PHE A 70 2.90 6.54 9.54
CA PHE A 70 1.93 6.23 10.59
C PHE A 70 1.51 4.76 10.54
N SER A 71 1.16 4.20 11.69
CA SER A 71 0.71 2.82 11.86
C SER A 71 -0.46 2.81 12.84
N VAL A 72 -1.66 2.47 12.36
CA VAL A 72 -2.91 2.65 13.10
C VAL A 72 -3.71 1.33 13.17
N PRO A 73 -4.13 0.87 14.36
CA PRO A 73 -5.02 -0.28 14.50
C PRO A 73 -6.48 0.12 14.26
N VAL A 74 -7.12 -0.53 13.29
CA VAL A 74 -8.55 -0.43 12.99
C VAL A 74 -9.25 -1.68 13.55
N TYR A 75 -10.10 -1.48 14.56
CA TYR A 75 -10.90 -2.53 15.19
C TYR A 75 -12.19 -2.77 14.40
N TYR A 76 -12.52 -4.03 14.11
CA TYR A 76 -13.71 -4.38 13.34
C TYR A 76 -14.39 -5.65 13.89
N GLY A 77 -15.69 -5.77 13.63
CA GLY A 77 -16.53 -6.89 14.07
C GLY A 77 -17.27 -7.56 12.92
N PHE A 78 -17.31 -8.89 12.93
CA PHE A 78 -18.16 -9.69 12.07
C PHE A 78 -19.58 -9.80 12.65
N ASP A 79 -20.58 -9.68 11.78
CA ASP A 79 -22.02 -9.79 12.09
C ASP A 79 -22.64 -10.60 10.94
N GLU A 80 -22.98 -11.87 11.20
CA GLU A 80 -23.30 -12.86 10.15
C GLU A 80 -24.59 -12.52 9.38
N ASP A 81 -25.57 -11.90 10.05
CA ASP A 81 -26.85 -11.51 9.44
C ASP A 81 -26.73 -10.31 8.48
N LYS A 82 -25.63 -9.54 8.53
CA LYS A 82 -25.52 -8.23 7.85
C LYS A 82 -24.23 -7.99 7.07
N GLY A 83 -23.24 -8.86 7.15
CA GLY A 83 -22.07 -8.80 6.26
C GLY A 83 -21.05 -7.70 6.56
N LEU A 84 -20.97 -7.25 7.83
CA LEU A 84 -20.04 -6.30 8.49
C LEU A 84 -20.67 -4.99 9.03
N LEU A 85 -19.83 -4.27 9.79
CA LEU A 85 -19.93 -2.86 10.20
C LEU A 85 -20.77 -2.55 11.46
N ARG A 86 -20.40 -3.20 12.57
CA ARG A 86 -20.48 -2.56 13.89
C ARG A 86 -19.14 -1.90 14.22
N LYS A 87 -19.13 -0.58 14.45
CA LYS A 87 -17.98 0.14 15.00
C LYS A 87 -17.80 -0.31 16.46
N ILE A 88 -16.89 -1.26 16.70
CA ILE A 88 -16.61 -1.77 18.04
C ILE A 88 -15.97 -0.65 18.87
N VAL A 89 -16.55 -0.39 20.04
CA VAL A 89 -15.93 0.43 21.09
C VAL A 89 -14.86 -0.44 21.76
N PRO A 90 -13.62 0.04 21.98
CA PRO A 90 -12.46 -0.81 22.34
C PRO A 90 -12.60 -1.64 23.62
N ASP A 91 -13.63 -1.38 24.44
CA ASP A 91 -13.95 -2.09 25.68
C ASP A 91 -14.76 -3.39 25.47
N VAL A 92 -15.15 -3.73 24.23
CA VAL A 92 -15.95 -4.93 23.90
C VAL A 92 -15.33 -5.73 22.74
N ILE A 93 -14.16 -6.32 23.00
CA ILE A 93 -13.51 -7.31 22.11
C ILE A 93 -14.23 -8.66 22.30
N ASP A 94 -15.23 -8.91 21.45
CA ASP A 94 -16.02 -10.15 21.41
C ASP A 94 -15.36 -11.24 20.53
N GLU A 95 -15.83 -12.49 20.60
CA GLU A 95 -15.24 -13.64 19.88
C GLU A 95 -15.28 -13.52 18.35
N ASN A 96 -16.08 -12.58 17.82
CA ASN A 96 -16.20 -12.22 16.40
C ASN A 96 -15.50 -10.89 16.03
N SER A 97 -14.53 -10.43 16.82
CA SER A 97 -13.78 -9.19 16.57
C SER A 97 -12.33 -9.41 16.09
N GLY A 98 -11.76 -8.41 15.42
CA GLY A 98 -10.39 -8.45 14.90
C GLY A 98 -9.74 -7.07 14.78
N VAL A 99 -8.42 -7.05 14.58
CA VAL A 99 -7.63 -5.81 14.50
C VAL A 99 -6.84 -5.76 13.19
N ALA A 100 -7.13 -4.78 12.34
CA ALA A 100 -6.37 -4.52 11.12
C ALA A 100 -5.36 -3.39 11.37
N ILE A 101 -4.06 -3.69 11.37
CA ILE A 101 -3.01 -2.68 11.50
C ILE A 101 -2.70 -2.14 10.10
N TYR A 102 -3.11 -0.90 9.85
CA TYR A 102 -2.82 -0.20 8.60
C TYR A 102 -1.57 0.67 8.75
N GLN A 103 -0.69 0.61 7.76
CA GLN A 103 0.50 1.46 7.70
C GLN A 103 0.49 2.32 6.44
N GLY A 104 0.94 3.58 6.55
CA GLY A 104 0.99 4.47 5.41
C GLY A 104 1.75 5.77 5.68
N SER A 105 2.03 6.53 4.62
CA SER A 105 2.69 7.82 4.72
C SER A 105 1.79 8.98 4.27
N ILE A 106 1.94 10.12 4.92
CA ILE A 106 1.25 11.37 4.60
C ILE A 106 2.33 12.43 4.38
N ASP A 107 2.28 13.11 3.25
CA ASP A 107 3.13 14.27 2.98
C ASP A 107 2.44 15.54 3.49
N ALA A 108 3.23 16.51 3.90
CA ALA A 108 2.80 17.89 4.09
C ALA A 108 3.42 18.75 2.98
N LEU A 109 2.56 19.34 2.15
CA LEU A 109 2.93 20.11 0.95
C LEU A 109 2.59 21.59 1.12
N ILE A 110 3.46 22.47 0.67
CA ILE A 110 3.18 23.90 0.49
C ILE A 110 3.04 24.14 -1.02
N ASP A 111 1.89 24.64 -1.47
CA ASP A 111 1.68 24.99 -2.88
C ASP A 111 2.40 26.30 -3.21
N LEU A 112 3.48 26.22 -4.00
CA LEU A 112 4.22 27.39 -4.46
C LEU A 112 3.58 28.02 -5.70
N LYS A 113 2.60 27.37 -6.36
CA LYS A 113 1.86 27.92 -7.51
C LYS A 113 0.80 28.94 -7.11
N ALA A 114 0.31 28.85 -5.87
CA ALA A 114 -0.58 29.84 -5.29
C ALA A 114 0.13 31.14 -4.91
N LEU A 115 1.48 31.16 -4.89
CA LEU A 115 2.27 32.37 -4.70
C LEU A 115 2.13 33.27 -5.95
N GLN A 116 1.74 34.52 -5.72
CA GLN A 116 1.65 35.57 -6.72
C GLN A 116 2.56 36.73 -6.32
N ASP A 117 2.89 37.63 -7.25
CA ASP A 117 3.82 38.74 -6.98
C ASP A 117 3.39 39.59 -5.77
N ARG A 118 2.08 39.77 -5.55
CA ARG A 118 1.51 40.46 -4.38
C ARG A 118 1.88 39.83 -3.03
N ASN A 119 2.23 38.55 -3.01
CA ASN A 119 2.62 37.83 -1.80
C ASN A 119 4.13 37.97 -1.49
N ILE A 120 4.90 38.62 -2.38
CA ILE A 120 6.36 38.77 -2.28
C ILE A 120 6.71 40.26 -2.26
N THR A 121 7.00 40.80 -1.07
CA THR A 121 7.47 42.18 -0.91
C THR A 121 9.00 42.17 -0.75
N ALA A 122 9.72 42.75 -1.71
CA ALA A 122 11.19 42.78 -1.70
C ALA A 122 11.72 44.22 -1.83
N ASP A 123 12.44 44.69 -0.81
CA ASP A 123 13.15 45.97 -0.84
C ASP A 123 14.67 45.71 -0.94
N LYS A 124 15.23 46.01 -2.11
CA LYS A 124 16.68 45.85 -2.39
C LYS A 124 17.54 46.99 -1.83
N ALA A 125 16.96 48.11 -1.42
CA ALA A 125 17.68 49.21 -0.76
C ALA A 125 17.77 48.97 0.75
N ALA A 126 16.72 48.44 1.37
CA ALA A 126 16.73 47.99 2.76
C ALA A 126 17.33 46.59 2.96
N GLY A 127 17.44 45.79 1.89
CA GLY A 127 17.94 44.41 1.95
C GLY A 127 16.94 43.42 2.56
N THR A 128 15.63 43.72 2.48
CA THR A 128 14.56 42.95 3.13
C THR A 128 13.69 42.19 2.12
N LEU A 129 13.21 41.01 2.53
CA LEU A 129 12.32 40.16 1.73
C LEU A 129 11.24 39.56 2.64
N THR A 130 9.98 39.92 2.41
CA THR A 130 8.82 39.32 3.08
C THR A 130 8.06 38.45 2.07
N ILE A 131 7.84 37.18 2.41
CA ILE A 131 7.05 36.25 1.60
C ILE A 131 5.88 35.76 2.45
N THR A 132 4.66 35.98 1.97
CA THR A 132 3.44 35.34 2.50
C THR A 132 3.21 34.02 1.75
N VAL A 133 3.14 32.89 2.46
CA VAL A 133 2.99 31.56 1.86
C VAL A 133 1.72 30.84 2.32
N PRO A 134 1.12 29.96 1.48
CA PRO A 134 0.00 29.12 1.92
C PRO A 134 0.37 28.20 3.08
N THR A 135 -0.58 27.98 3.97
CA THR A 135 -0.51 26.99 5.05
C THR A 135 -0.17 25.60 4.48
N PRO A 136 0.72 24.80 5.10
CA PRO A 136 1.02 23.45 4.61
C PRO A 136 -0.23 22.57 4.64
N ALA A 137 -0.55 21.90 3.53
CA ALA A 137 -1.68 20.99 3.41
C ALA A 137 -1.20 19.53 3.54
N LEU A 138 -1.98 18.71 4.26
CA LEU A 138 -1.71 17.26 4.39
C LEU A 138 -2.32 16.50 3.20
N THR A 139 -1.56 15.59 2.60
CA THR A 139 -2.07 14.75 1.49
C THR A 139 -3.01 13.65 1.98
N THR A 140 -3.78 13.08 1.06
CA THR A 140 -4.38 11.74 1.26
C THR A 140 -3.30 10.73 1.68
N PRO A 141 -3.58 9.83 2.64
CA PRO A 141 -2.60 8.82 3.08
C PRO A 141 -2.29 7.82 1.97
N LYS A 142 -1.00 7.55 1.77
CA LYS A 142 -0.50 6.49 0.89
C LYS A 142 -0.40 5.22 1.73
N ILE A 143 -1.46 4.43 1.74
CA ILE A 143 -1.50 3.15 2.47
C ILE A 143 -0.55 2.17 1.79
N ASP A 144 0.34 1.57 2.58
CA ASP A 144 1.21 0.48 2.17
C ASP A 144 0.55 -0.86 2.52
N LEU A 145 -0.13 -1.45 1.53
CA LEU A 145 -0.79 -2.75 1.68
C LEU A 145 0.20 -3.92 1.88
N THR A 146 1.50 -3.74 1.60
CA THR A 146 2.52 -4.79 1.87
C THR A 146 2.97 -4.80 3.33
N LYS A 147 2.86 -3.65 4.02
CA LYS A 147 3.17 -3.49 5.45
C LYS A 147 1.94 -3.59 6.35
N SER A 148 0.76 -3.28 5.82
CA SER A 148 -0.51 -3.42 6.54
C SER A 148 -0.82 -4.89 6.81
N ARG A 149 -1.31 -5.23 8.02
CA ARG A 149 -1.51 -6.61 8.48
C ARG A 149 -2.81 -6.75 9.26
N ILE A 150 -3.65 -7.68 8.83
CA ILE A 150 -4.83 -8.10 9.59
C ILE A 150 -4.40 -9.12 10.65
N VAL A 151 -4.57 -8.77 11.92
CA VAL A 151 -4.41 -9.66 13.07
C VAL A 151 -5.80 -10.13 13.49
N ALA A 152 -6.26 -11.19 12.81
CA ALA A 152 -7.49 -11.90 13.17
C ALA A 152 -7.20 -12.99 14.20
N GLN A 153 -7.98 -13.03 15.28
CA GLN A 153 -7.87 -14.06 16.33
C GLN A 153 -9.25 -14.72 16.57
N GLN A 154 -9.48 -15.86 15.93
CA GLN A 154 -10.61 -16.76 16.24
C GLN A 154 -10.07 -18.10 16.78
N ARG A 155 -10.87 -18.80 17.60
CA ARG A 155 -10.55 -20.17 18.03
C ARG A 155 -10.64 -21.11 16.83
N GLY A 156 -9.53 -21.78 16.48
CA GLY A 156 -9.55 -22.69 15.32
C GLY A 156 -8.21 -23.36 14.96
N ILE A 157 -7.35 -23.65 15.94
CA ILE A 157 -6.07 -24.39 15.79
C ILE A 157 -5.23 -23.94 14.58
N GLY A 158 -4.85 -22.66 14.57
CA GLY A 158 -3.90 -22.12 13.60
C GLY A 158 -3.94 -20.61 13.55
N THR A 159 -2.83 -19.96 13.92
CA THR A 159 -2.65 -18.52 13.74
C THR A 159 -2.55 -18.24 12.24
N ARG A 160 -3.69 -17.93 11.59
CA ARG A 160 -3.79 -17.78 10.14
C ARG A 160 -3.23 -16.43 9.67
N VAL A 161 -1.92 -16.26 9.84
CA VAL A 161 -1.14 -15.11 9.38
C VAL A 161 -0.97 -15.22 7.86
N GLY A 162 -1.95 -14.74 7.09
CA GLY A 162 -1.88 -14.73 5.64
C GLY A 162 -3.07 -14.04 4.97
N ASP A 163 -2.75 -13.02 4.15
CA ASP A 163 -3.40 -12.60 2.90
C ASP A 163 -4.94 -12.50 2.83
N PHE A 164 -5.62 -12.25 3.95
CA PHE A 164 -7.06 -11.97 3.93
C PHE A 164 -7.43 -10.70 3.13
N PHE A 165 -6.47 -9.82 2.88
CA PHE A 165 -6.57 -8.71 1.90
C PHE A 165 -6.80 -9.17 0.45
N ALA A 166 -6.45 -10.41 0.09
CA ALA A 166 -6.74 -10.98 -1.23
C ALA A 166 -8.15 -11.62 -1.28
N SER A 167 -8.53 -12.34 -0.23
CA SER A 167 -9.77 -13.15 -0.17
C SER A 167 -11.02 -12.43 0.34
N ALA A 168 -10.90 -11.28 1.01
CA ALA A 168 -12.06 -10.53 1.47
C ALA A 168 -12.90 -9.97 0.30
N PRO A 169 -14.24 -9.94 0.39
CA PRO A 169 -15.09 -9.21 -0.54
C PRO A 169 -14.64 -7.74 -0.73
N LEU A 170 -14.79 -7.21 -1.96
CA LEU A 170 -14.35 -5.86 -2.32
C LEU A 170 -15.02 -4.77 -1.46
N GLU A 171 -16.34 -4.87 -1.28
CA GLU A 171 -17.16 -4.02 -0.39
C GLU A 171 -16.55 -3.90 1.02
N GLN A 172 -16.15 -5.05 1.59
CA GLN A 172 -15.66 -5.15 2.96
C GLN A 172 -14.26 -4.54 3.12
N ARG A 173 -13.40 -4.67 2.10
CA ARG A 173 -12.11 -3.97 2.05
C ARG A 173 -12.30 -2.46 1.97
N GLN A 174 -13.17 -1.99 1.07
CA GLN A 174 -13.40 -0.57 0.84
C GLN A 174 -13.86 0.19 2.11
N ALA A 175 -14.66 -0.45 2.97
CA ALA A 175 -15.07 0.14 4.25
C ALA A 175 -13.92 0.21 5.28
N LEU A 176 -13.07 -0.82 5.36
CA LEU A 176 -11.90 -0.83 6.24
C LEU A 176 -10.83 0.17 5.77
N ASP A 177 -10.60 0.26 4.46
CA ASP A 177 -9.64 1.19 3.87
C ASP A 177 -10.07 2.66 4.07
N GLN A 178 -11.38 2.97 4.02
CA GLN A 178 -11.90 4.30 4.39
C GLN A 178 -11.66 4.62 5.86
N ALA A 179 -11.91 3.67 6.77
CA ALA A 179 -11.65 3.85 8.20
C ALA A 179 -10.14 4.06 8.47
N ALA A 180 -9.27 3.31 7.78
CA ALA A 180 -7.83 3.49 7.83
C ALA A 180 -7.38 4.86 7.33
N VAL A 181 -7.90 5.33 6.18
CA VAL A 181 -7.62 6.68 5.65
C VAL A 181 -7.97 7.76 6.67
N GLN A 182 -9.17 7.72 7.27
CA GLN A 182 -9.61 8.70 8.26
C GLN A 182 -8.71 8.68 9.51
N ALA A 183 -8.39 7.50 10.03
CA ALA A 183 -7.59 7.37 11.24
C ALA A 183 -6.11 7.74 11.03
N LEU A 184 -5.55 7.49 9.83
CA LEU A 184 -4.23 7.97 9.43
C LEU A 184 -4.20 9.50 9.27
N GLN A 185 -5.24 10.11 8.68
CA GLN A 185 -5.37 11.56 8.58
C GLN A 185 -5.48 12.23 9.96
N GLN A 186 -6.26 11.67 10.88
CA GLN A 186 -6.37 12.15 12.26
C GLN A 186 -5.00 12.06 12.97
N ALA A 187 -4.31 10.92 12.88
CA ALA A 187 -2.98 10.75 13.46
C ALA A 187 -1.98 11.79 12.91
N ALA A 188 -2.02 12.11 11.61
CA ALA A 188 -1.16 13.15 11.04
C ALA A 188 -1.49 14.56 11.54
N ALA A 189 -2.77 14.91 11.68
CA ALA A 189 -3.20 16.19 12.24
C ALA A 189 -2.75 16.35 13.71
N GLU A 190 -2.89 15.31 14.51
CA GLU A 190 -2.51 15.30 15.93
C GLU A 190 -0.98 15.21 16.16
N SER A 191 -0.22 14.62 15.22
CA SER A 191 1.23 14.40 15.34
C SER A 191 2.12 15.64 15.28
N GLY A 192 1.59 16.80 14.92
CA GLY A 192 2.39 18.01 14.66
C GLY A 192 3.07 18.04 13.29
N LEU A 193 2.84 17.07 12.39
CA LEU A 193 3.42 17.02 11.04
C LEU A 193 3.25 18.34 10.26
N GLN A 194 2.10 19.01 10.39
CA GLN A 194 1.82 20.30 9.76
C GLN A 194 2.65 21.46 10.36
N ALA A 195 3.03 21.37 11.64
CA ALA A 195 3.92 22.33 12.30
C ALA A 195 5.36 22.14 11.83
N THR A 196 5.86 20.90 11.80
CA THR A 196 7.19 20.57 11.22
C THR A 196 7.30 21.01 9.75
N ALA A 197 6.22 20.87 8.98
CA ALA A 197 6.17 21.36 7.60
C ALA A 197 6.25 22.90 7.52
N ARG A 198 5.66 23.62 8.48
CA ARG A 198 5.71 25.08 8.57
C ARG A 198 7.11 25.58 8.92
N GLU A 199 7.80 24.87 9.81
CA GLU A 199 9.19 25.12 10.22
C GLU A 199 10.16 24.85 9.06
N ASN A 200 10.18 23.62 8.51
CA ASN A 200 11.03 23.25 7.38
C ASN A 200 10.79 24.15 6.13
N GLY A 201 9.55 24.54 5.86
CA GLY A 201 9.21 25.45 4.78
C GLY A 201 9.73 26.88 5.01
N ARG A 202 9.65 27.37 6.25
CA ARG A 202 10.21 28.67 6.66
C ARG A 202 11.72 28.67 6.50
N ASP A 203 12.41 27.65 6.98
CA ASP A 203 13.86 27.54 6.89
C ASP A 203 14.36 27.47 5.44
N PHE A 204 13.71 26.65 4.60
CA PHE A 204 14.05 26.53 3.18
C PHE A 204 13.92 27.87 2.44
N LEU A 205 12.82 28.59 2.64
CA LEU A 205 12.57 29.88 1.98
C LEU A 205 13.44 31.01 2.55
N THR A 206 13.78 30.95 3.83
CA THR A 206 14.73 31.87 4.48
C THR A 206 16.14 31.69 3.91
N ALA A 207 16.61 30.45 3.83
CA ALA A 207 17.90 30.12 3.21
C ALA A 207 17.97 30.54 1.73
N LEU A 208 16.88 30.34 0.98
CA LEU A 208 16.78 30.79 -0.42
C LEU A 208 16.84 32.32 -0.52
N GLY A 209 16.11 33.06 0.33
CA GLY A 209 16.16 34.52 0.37
C GLY A 209 17.55 35.08 0.68
N HIS A 210 18.29 34.44 1.59
CA HIS A 210 19.68 34.79 1.88
C HIS A 210 20.62 34.48 0.70
N GLN A 211 20.45 33.35 -0.02
CA GLN A 211 21.22 33.07 -1.24
C GLN A 211 20.92 34.07 -2.38
N LEU A 212 19.72 34.66 -2.40
CA LEU A 212 19.34 35.75 -3.32
C LEU A 212 19.87 37.14 -2.89
N GLY A 213 20.61 37.22 -1.78
CA GLY A 213 21.30 38.44 -1.31
C GLY A 213 20.49 39.33 -0.37
N PHE A 214 19.36 38.86 0.16
CA PHE A 214 18.60 39.60 1.18
C PHE A 214 19.15 39.33 2.58
N ALA A 215 19.40 40.39 3.34
CA ALA A 215 19.96 40.32 4.69
C ALA A 215 18.90 39.93 5.74
N THR A 216 17.66 40.35 5.54
CA THR A 216 16.52 40.04 6.41
C THR A 216 15.42 39.38 5.61
N VAL A 217 15.07 38.14 5.94
CA VAL A 217 14.01 37.38 5.26
C VAL A 217 12.93 37.01 6.27
N THR A 218 11.68 37.32 5.94
CA THR A 218 10.51 37.11 6.80
C THR A 218 9.50 36.23 6.08
N ILE A 219 9.31 34.99 6.55
CA ILE A 219 8.32 34.05 5.99
C ILE A 219 7.11 33.99 6.92
N VAL A 220 5.95 34.43 6.41
CA VAL A 220 4.67 34.46 7.11
C VAL A 220 3.72 33.50 6.41
N TYR A 221 2.99 32.67 7.16
CA TYR A 221 1.97 31.79 6.59
C TYR A 221 0.60 32.49 6.55
N ALA A 222 -0.24 32.14 5.58
CA ALA A 222 -1.54 32.78 5.35
C ALA A 222 -2.53 32.66 6.53
N ASP A 223 -2.29 31.73 7.45
CA ASP A 223 -3.02 31.53 8.71
C ASP A 223 -2.38 32.23 9.93
N GLU A 224 -1.20 32.83 9.79
CA GLU A 224 -0.51 33.55 10.87
C GLU A 224 -0.94 35.04 10.94
N PRO A 225 -1.11 35.59 12.16
CA PRO A 225 -1.46 37.01 12.35
C PRO A 225 -0.30 37.91 11.89
N GLY A 226 -0.43 38.47 10.69
CA GLY A 226 0.62 39.23 10.00
C GLY A 226 0.68 39.00 8.50
N ALA A 227 -0.06 38.01 7.98
CA ALA A 227 -0.20 37.78 6.53
C ALA A 227 -0.78 39.01 5.81
N LEU A 228 -0.23 39.33 4.63
CA LEU A 228 -0.78 40.35 3.74
C LEU A 228 -1.94 39.76 2.90
N PRO A 229 -3.03 40.51 2.65
CA PRO A 229 -4.22 40.05 1.92
C PRO A 229 -4.07 39.98 0.37
#